data_AF-A0A355XT96-F1
#
_entry.id   AF-A0A355XT96-F1
#
_cell.length_a   1.000
_cell.length_b   1.000
_cell.length_c   1.000
_cell.angle_alpha   90.00
_cell.angle_beta   90.00
_cell.angle_gamma   90.00
#
_symmetry.space_group_name_H-M   'P 1'
#
loop_
_entity.id
_entity.type
_entity.pdbx_description
1 polymer ?
#
loop_
_entity_poly.entity_id
_entity_poly.type
_entity_poly.pdbx_seq_one_letter_code
_entity_poly.pdbx_strand_id
1 'polypeptide(L)'
;MIVGALRSYRSNHNPYYWHIADNFWDLVQGRYRYAMGGVGNGEMFRQPYKQMVSMATNPAGPDINETCCAYNLAKLTKDLNAYHPNDARYMDYYERVLYNQLVGSINPHRYAVLYQYAVGLDASKPWGNETPQSTCCGGTGAENHVKYQEATYYTAADTLWVGLYLPTRATWRGVTFSQQCTFPAERSVIRMEKGRSAFTMKLRVPYWATRGFSVTVNGRELAASYRPGTYVTIPTRQWQRGDSVVVTMPYGPHLDYTPDKMDITRKQTYKPMWAAAMMRGPLVMAAKDIHSWEEATLHSQADADRLQLVPDYDADSHITHYFRLDAPIEDTTYVDNATLTELMRVAAKRLEEQQAWDNMQTKVPEYAPWAKNGIEAMRQRYEALKAFLSDHQGNGSALASELNAALSMMRPGNLAEPSDLKELLEALKAAQAVEAPSQRLKDAMDYAEMVKAYVNDGSGTKDLIRRGLTGLRAAMPAN
;
A
#
# COMPACT_ATOMS: atom_id res chain seq x y z
N MET A 1 -8.42 -11.35 14.28
CA MET A 1 -9.83 -10.89 14.20
C MET A 1 -10.37 -10.87 12.76
N ILE A 2 -9.77 -10.09 11.85
CA ILE A 2 -10.32 -9.86 10.50
C ILE A 2 -10.48 -11.14 9.67
N VAL A 3 -9.46 -12.01 9.66
CA VAL A 3 -9.58 -13.36 9.04
C VAL A 3 -10.75 -14.14 9.63
N GLY A 4 -10.97 -14.05 10.94
CA GLY A 4 -12.10 -14.69 11.64
C GLY A 4 -13.46 -14.14 11.23
N ALA A 5 -13.57 -12.84 10.91
CA ALA A 5 -14.80 -12.26 10.34
C ALA A 5 -15.11 -12.92 9.00
N LEU A 6 -14.14 -13.01 8.08
CA LEU A 6 -14.36 -13.68 6.80
C LEU A 6 -14.72 -15.17 6.96
N ARG A 7 -14.12 -15.86 7.95
CA ARG A 7 -14.54 -17.24 8.29
C ARG A 7 -15.96 -17.32 8.87
N SER A 8 -16.40 -16.31 9.60
CA SER A 8 -17.78 -16.24 10.11
C SER A 8 -18.77 -16.10 8.95
N TYR A 9 -18.47 -15.24 7.98
CA TYR A 9 -19.26 -15.10 6.75
C TYR A 9 -19.41 -16.43 6.01
N ARG A 10 -18.34 -17.24 5.90
CA ARG A 10 -18.41 -18.58 5.29
C ARG A 10 -19.46 -19.48 5.92
N SER A 11 -19.65 -19.38 7.23
CA SER A 11 -20.52 -20.27 7.98
C SER A 11 -21.96 -19.76 8.08
N ASN A 12 -22.16 -18.44 8.16
CA ASN A 12 -23.47 -17.85 8.45
C ASN A 12 -24.05 -16.98 7.32
N HIS A 13 -23.29 -16.74 6.24
CA HIS A 13 -23.68 -15.92 5.10
C HIS A 13 -24.10 -14.47 5.44
N ASN A 14 -23.75 -13.95 6.61
CA ASN A 14 -24.06 -12.58 7.00
C ASN A 14 -23.05 -11.61 6.34
N PRO A 15 -23.47 -10.77 5.36
CA PRO A 15 -22.58 -9.93 4.57
C PRO A 15 -21.82 -8.89 5.41
N TYR A 16 -22.31 -8.54 6.61
CA TYR A 16 -21.60 -7.68 7.55
C TYR A 16 -20.14 -8.12 7.79
N TYR A 17 -19.92 -9.42 8.00
CA TYR A 17 -18.59 -9.95 8.28
C TYR A 17 -17.69 -9.98 7.04
N TRP A 18 -18.27 -10.13 5.85
CA TRP A 18 -17.53 -9.99 4.60
C TRP A 18 -17.07 -8.54 4.40
N HIS A 19 -17.97 -7.57 4.60
CA HIS A 19 -17.65 -6.15 4.49
C HIS A 19 -16.57 -5.71 5.49
N ILE A 20 -16.52 -6.24 6.71
CA ILE A 20 -15.41 -5.98 7.64
C ILE A 20 -14.07 -6.42 7.03
N ALA A 21 -14.03 -7.62 6.47
CA ALA A 21 -12.82 -8.20 5.92
C ALA A 21 -12.33 -7.48 4.67
N ASP A 22 -13.24 -7.22 3.73
CA ASP A 22 -12.96 -6.54 2.47
C ASP A 22 -12.54 -5.08 2.71
N ASN A 23 -13.30 -4.34 3.53
CA ASN A 23 -12.96 -2.96 3.87
C ASN A 23 -11.59 -2.88 4.58
N PHE A 24 -11.32 -3.77 5.55
CA PHE A 24 -10.02 -3.76 6.22
C PHE A 24 -8.86 -4.01 5.24
N TRP A 25 -9.02 -4.96 4.33
CA TRP A 25 -8.01 -5.26 3.33
C TRP A 25 -7.73 -4.04 2.45
N ASP A 26 -8.78 -3.41 1.92
CA ASP A 26 -8.69 -2.22 1.08
C ASP A 26 -8.00 -1.05 1.82
N LEU A 27 -8.37 -0.82 3.08
CA LEU A 27 -7.72 0.18 3.94
C LEU A 27 -6.20 -0.05 4.03
N VAL A 28 -5.77 -1.29 4.22
CA VAL A 28 -4.34 -1.63 4.36
C VAL A 28 -3.54 -1.26 3.12
N GLN A 29 -4.06 -1.55 1.92
CA GLN A 29 -3.30 -1.43 0.67
C GLN A 29 -2.69 -0.05 0.43
N GLY A 30 -3.43 1.02 0.78
CA GLY A 30 -2.97 2.40 0.62
C GLY A 30 -2.55 3.12 1.91
N ARG A 31 -3.11 2.74 3.07
CA ARG A 31 -2.93 3.49 4.33
C ARG A 31 -1.69 3.13 5.11
N TYR A 32 -1.30 1.86 5.05
CA TYR A 32 -0.36 1.29 6.02
C TYR A 32 0.73 0.43 5.39
N ARG A 33 0.49 -0.05 4.16
CA ARG A 33 1.40 -0.96 3.46
C ARG A 33 2.69 -0.25 3.05
N TYR A 34 3.82 -0.90 3.30
CA TYR A 34 5.13 -0.59 2.75
C TYR A 34 5.38 -1.36 1.43
N ALA A 35 6.38 -0.99 0.63
CA ALA A 35 6.68 -1.58 -0.68
C ALA A 35 6.69 -3.12 -0.73
N MET A 36 7.30 -3.76 0.27
CA MET A 36 7.40 -5.21 0.42
C MET A 36 6.05 -5.91 0.69
N GLY A 37 4.97 -5.15 0.90
CA GLY A 37 3.63 -5.66 1.21
C GLY A 37 3.31 -5.73 2.71
N GLY A 38 4.33 -5.55 3.57
CA GLY A 38 4.20 -5.51 5.02
C GLY A 38 3.52 -4.27 5.57
N VAL A 39 3.21 -4.32 6.87
CA VAL A 39 2.62 -3.21 7.63
C VAL A 39 3.22 -3.14 9.03
N GLY A 40 3.02 -1.99 9.67
CA GLY A 40 3.28 -1.81 11.09
C GLY A 40 4.69 -1.30 11.38
N ASN A 41 4.80 -0.51 12.45
CA ASN A 41 6.05 -0.02 13.01
C ASN A 41 5.95 -0.14 14.53
N GLY A 42 6.81 -0.96 15.15
CA GLY A 42 6.70 -1.38 16.53
C GLY A 42 5.38 -2.08 16.83
N GLU A 43 5.01 -3.04 15.96
CA GLU A 43 3.79 -3.87 16.07
C GLU A 43 2.45 -3.11 16.02
N MET A 44 2.49 -1.83 15.67
CA MET A 44 1.32 -0.96 15.64
C MET A 44 1.10 -0.37 14.26
N PHE A 45 -0.16 -0.27 13.85
CA PHE A 45 -0.53 0.67 12.79
C PHE A 45 -0.23 2.09 13.29
N ARG A 46 0.62 2.80 12.57
CA ARG A 46 0.89 4.23 12.83
C ARG A 46 -0.13 5.09 12.13
N GLN A 47 0.06 6.41 12.14
CA GLN A 47 -0.82 7.30 11.41
C GLN A 47 -0.93 6.85 9.93
N PRO A 48 -2.15 6.79 9.38
CA PRO A 48 -2.33 6.37 8.00
C PRO A 48 -1.63 7.37 7.08
N TYR A 49 -1.07 6.88 5.97
CA TYR A 49 -0.38 7.70 4.97
C TYR A 49 0.85 8.44 5.51
N LYS A 50 1.49 7.88 6.54
CA LYS A 50 2.73 8.41 7.12
C LYS A 50 3.84 7.37 7.12
N GLN A 51 3.84 6.44 6.17
CA GLN A 51 4.78 5.31 6.12
C GLN A 51 6.23 5.80 6.10
N MET A 52 6.55 6.80 5.28
CA MET A 52 7.90 7.32 5.11
C MET A 52 8.37 8.03 6.38
N VAL A 53 7.58 8.96 6.90
CA VAL A 53 7.91 9.68 8.15
C VAL A 53 7.97 8.72 9.34
N SER A 54 7.02 7.78 9.44
CA SER A 54 7.00 6.71 10.45
C SER A 54 8.30 5.92 10.46
N MET A 55 8.76 5.50 9.28
CA MET A 55 10.01 4.76 9.11
C MET A 55 11.23 5.61 9.45
N ALA A 56 11.33 6.83 8.91
CA ALA A 56 12.46 7.75 9.12
C ALA A 56 12.57 8.26 10.57
N THR A 57 11.49 8.19 11.34
CA THR A 57 11.44 8.62 12.74
C THR A 57 11.36 7.45 13.74
N ASN A 58 11.53 6.20 13.29
CA ASN A 58 11.46 5.02 14.17
C ASN A 58 12.57 5.06 15.26
N PRO A 59 12.21 4.95 16.56
CA PRO A 59 13.18 4.91 17.67
C PRO A 59 14.03 3.66 17.75
N ALA A 60 13.47 2.55 17.34
CA ALA A 60 13.92 1.24 17.72
C ALA A 60 14.37 0.51 16.47
N GLY A 61 15.55 0.84 15.94
CA GLY A 61 16.16 0.14 14.81
C GLY A 61 15.15 -0.25 13.71
N PRO A 62 15.30 -1.40 13.04
CA PRO A 62 14.37 -1.88 12.03
C PRO A 62 13.08 -2.52 12.61
N ASP A 63 12.41 -1.92 13.60
CA ASP A 63 11.13 -2.42 14.12
C ASP A 63 9.95 -2.09 13.20
N ILE A 64 9.96 -2.61 11.98
CA ILE A 64 8.95 -2.38 10.95
C ILE A 64 8.62 -3.70 10.28
N ASN A 65 7.40 -3.84 9.78
CA ASN A 65 6.97 -5.00 9.00
C ASN A 65 7.14 -6.31 9.77
N GLU A 66 6.40 -6.48 10.86
CA GLU A 66 6.37 -7.77 11.56
C GLU A 66 5.88 -8.90 10.63
N THR A 67 6.60 -10.01 10.58
CA THR A 67 6.31 -11.14 9.68
C THR A 67 4.94 -11.78 9.93
N CYS A 68 4.46 -11.81 11.18
CA CYS A 68 3.11 -12.27 11.52
C CYS A 68 2.01 -11.47 10.80
N CYS A 69 2.21 -10.17 10.63
CA CYS A 69 1.27 -9.29 9.94
C CYS A 69 1.21 -9.64 8.46
N ALA A 70 2.37 -9.78 7.81
CA ALA A 70 2.46 -10.19 6.41
C ALA A 70 1.82 -11.57 6.17
N TYR A 71 2.09 -12.56 7.03
CA TYR A 71 1.47 -13.89 6.95
C TYR A 71 -0.06 -13.81 7.01
N ASN A 72 -0.60 -13.03 7.96
CA ASN A 72 -2.05 -12.95 8.15
C ASN A 72 -2.73 -12.14 7.05
N LEU A 73 -2.07 -11.11 6.51
CA LEU A 73 -2.55 -10.37 5.35
C LEU A 73 -2.54 -11.24 4.09
N ALA A 74 -1.50 -12.04 3.84
CA ALA A 74 -1.49 -13.02 2.76
C ALA A 74 -2.66 -14.02 2.93
N LYS A 75 -2.87 -14.55 4.15
CA LYS A 75 -3.99 -15.44 4.46
C LYS A 75 -5.35 -14.80 4.18
N LEU A 76 -5.56 -13.55 4.63
CA LEU A 76 -6.79 -12.81 4.35
C LEU A 76 -7.00 -12.61 2.84
N THR A 77 -5.94 -12.22 2.14
CA THR A 77 -5.95 -11.92 0.71
C THR A 77 -6.37 -13.12 -0.12
N LYS A 78 -5.78 -14.30 0.10
CA LYS A 78 -6.17 -15.51 -0.65
C LYS A 78 -7.61 -15.91 -0.37
N ASP A 79 -8.08 -15.73 0.87
CA ASP A 79 -9.45 -16.08 1.23
C ASP A 79 -10.45 -15.11 0.59
N LEU A 80 -10.15 -13.81 0.52
CA LEU A 80 -10.98 -12.82 -0.20
C LEU A 80 -10.98 -13.07 -1.70
N ASN A 81 -9.83 -13.42 -2.28
CA ASN A 81 -9.74 -13.76 -3.71
C ASN A 81 -10.68 -14.92 -4.11
N ALA A 82 -10.95 -15.87 -3.20
CA ALA A 82 -11.89 -16.95 -3.48
C ALA A 82 -13.33 -16.47 -3.75
N TYR A 83 -13.70 -15.27 -3.27
CA TYR A 83 -15.00 -14.64 -3.54
C TYR A 83 -14.98 -13.74 -4.78
N HIS A 84 -13.82 -13.19 -5.14
CA HIS A 84 -13.64 -12.29 -6.27
C HIS A 84 -12.47 -12.71 -7.17
N PRO A 85 -12.46 -13.93 -7.74
CA PRO A 85 -11.27 -14.47 -8.42
C PRO A 85 -10.91 -13.77 -9.74
N ASN A 86 -11.79 -12.89 -10.24
CA ASN A 86 -11.50 -12.05 -11.42
C ASN A 86 -10.86 -10.70 -11.04
N ASP A 87 -10.80 -10.36 -9.76
CA ASP A 87 -10.15 -9.16 -9.28
C ASP A 87 -8.66 -9.45 -9.04
N ALA A 88 -7.82 -9.04 -9.98
CA ALA A 88 -6.38 -9.31 -9.93
C ALA A 88 -5.68 -8.67 -8.73
N ARG A 89 -6.28 -7.63 -8.12
CA ARG A 89 -5.69 -6.86 -7.01
C ARG A 89 -5.28 -7.74 -5.84
N TYR A 90 -6.08 -8.74 -5.51
CA TYR A 90 -5.76 -9.66 -4.43
C TYR A 90 -4.50 -10.46 -4.75
N MET A 91 -4.40 -11.03 -5.96
CA MET A 91 -3.26 -11.85 -6.32
C MET A 91 -2.01 -11.03 -6.68
N ASP A 92 -2.17 -9.78 -7.11
CA ASP A 92 -1.10 -8.80 -7.23
C ASP A 92 -0.48 -8.47 -5.87
N TYR A 93 -1.31 -8.24 -4.85
CA TYR A 93 -0.81 -8.05 -3.49
C TYR A 93 -0.24 -9.34 -2.88
N TYR A 94 -0.88 -10.49 -3.11
CA TYR A 94 -0.39 -11.78 -2.61
C TYR A 94 1.00 -12.09 -3.17
N GLU A 95 1.21 -11.87 -4.48
CA GLU A 95 2.53 -11.99 -5.12
C GLU A 95 3.55 -11.04 -4.48
N ARG A 96 3.18 -9.76 -4.31
CA ARG A 96 4.04 -8.76 -3.69
C ARG A 96 4.51 -9.16 -2.28
N VAL A 97 3.59 -9.51 -1.38
CA VAL A 97 3.96 -9.87 -0.01
C VAL A 97 4.72 -11.20 0.07
N LEU A 98 4.36 -12.16 -0.80
CA LEU A 98 5.03 -13.44 -0.87
C LEU A 98 6.48 -13.31 -1.34
N TYR A 99 6.69 -12.67 -2.50
CA TYR A 99 7.99 -12.67 -3.20
C TYR A 99 9.00 -11.76 -2.50
N ASN A 100 8.52 -10.78 -1.72
CA ASN A 100 9.37 -9.87 -0.97
C ASN A 100 9.48 -10.32 0.48
N GLN A 101 8.58 -9.85 1.35
CA GLN A 101 8.73 -10.05 2.79
C GLN A 101 8.69 -11.53 3.22
N LEU A 102 7.76 -12.36 2.72
CA LEU A 102 7.64 -13.73 3.21
C LEU A 102 8.79 -14.63 2.75
N VAL A 103 9.28 -14.49 1.51
CA VAL A 103 10.47 -15.22 1.05
C VAL A 103 11.73 -14.65 1.73
N GLY A 104 11.84 -13.33 1.86
CA GLY A 104 12.98 -12.69 2.51
C GLY A 104 13.05 -12.93 4.02
N SER A 105 11.97 -13.40 4.67
CA SER A 105 11.92 -13.58 6.13
C SER A 105 12.57 -14.88 6.62
N ILE A 106 13.17 -15.69 5.75
CA ILE A 106 13.95 -16.87 6.12
C ILE A 106 15.40 -16.71 5.71
N ASN A 107 16.32 -17.12 6.58
CA ASN A 107 17.72 -17.16 6.22
C ASN A 107 18.00 -18.41 5.35
N PRO A 108 18.61 -18.28 4.16
CA PRO A 108 18.83 -19.41 3.26
C PRO A 108 19.97 -20.35 3.71
N HIS A 109 20.78 -19.96 4.70
CA HIS A 109 22.00 -20.68 5.09
C HIS A 109 21.95 -21.27 6.51
N ARG A 110 21.07 -20.77 7.38
CA ARG A 110 20.93 -21.23 8.77
C ARG A 110 19.48 -21.22 9.20
N TYR A 111 19.19 -21.98 10.25
CA TYR A 111 17.87 -21.97 10.88
C TYR A 111 17.59 -20.63 11.56
N ALA A 112 16.98 -19.70 10.82
CA ALA A 112 16.56 -18.40 11.33
C ALA A 112 15.41 -17.86 10.50
N VAL A 113 14.44 -17.24 11.17
CA VAL A 113 13.37 -16.45 10.56
C VAL A 113 13.33 -15.06 11.19
N LEU A 114 12.82 -14.08 10.46
CA LEU A 114 12.71 -12.69 10.93
C LEU A 114 11.43 -12.45 11.72
N TYR A 115 11.57 -11.75 12.84
CA TYR A 115 10.44 -11.14 13.54
C TYR A 115 10.00 -9.86 12.83
N GLN A 116 10.89 -8.87 12.82
CA GLN A 116 10.71 -7.63 12.07
C GLN A 116 11.46 -7.73 10.75
N TYR A 117 10.85 -7.23 9.68
CA TYR A 117 11.43 -7.21 8.35
C TYR A 117 12.04 -5.84 8.06
N ALA A 118 13.35 -5.75 8.25
CA ALA A 118 14.11 -4.51 8.22
C ALA A 118 14.03 -3.80 6.87
N VAL A 119 13.48 -2.58 6.89
CA VAL A 119 13.32 -1.73 5.70
C VAL A 119 13.65 -0.29 6.05
N GLY A 120 14.14 0.47 5.08
CA GLY A 120 14.53 1.86 5.28
C GLY A 120 15.91 2.16 4.72
N LEU A 121 16.55 3.19 5.27
CA LEU A 121 17.92 3.61 4.99
C LEU A 121 18.88 2.77 5.84
N ASP A 122 19.95 2.25 5.24
CA ASP A 122 21.03 1.51 5.90
C ASP A 122 20.54 0.42 6.85
N ALA A 123 19.47 -0.28 6.44
CA ALA A 123 18.82 -1.29 7.25
C ALA A 123 19.61 -2.60 7.21
N SER A 124 19.54 -3.37 8.29
CA SER A 124 20.10 -4.73 8.34
C SER A 124 19.07 -5.67 8.94
N LYS A 125 18.87 -6.82 8.29
CA LYS A 125 17.91 -7.85 8.73
C LYS A 125 18.37 -8.42 10.07
N PRO A 126 17.57 -8.29 11.14
CA PRO A 126 17.96 -8.77 12.47
C PRO A 126 17.78 -10.28 12.55
N TRP A 127 18.78 -11.04 12.12
CA TRP A 127 18.85 -12.49 12.28
C TRP A 127 19.11 -12.86 13.75
N GLY A 128 18.12 -12.65 14.61
CA GLY A 128 18.31 -12.54 16.05
C GLY A 128 17.62 -13.62 16.89
N ASN A 129 17.52 -14.86 16.44
CA ASN A 129 16.95 -15.90 17.30
C ASN A 129 17.72 -17.23 17.24
N GLU A 130 18.41 -17.57 18.32
CA GLU A 130 18.93 -18.91 18.59
C GLU A 130 17.79 -19.89 18.92
N THR A 131 16.61 -19.36 19.24
CA THR A 131 15.37 -20.11 19.50
C THR A 131 14.17 -19.52 18.74
N PRO A 132 14.15 -19.53 17.39
CA PRO A 132 13.05 -18.99 16.56
C PRO A 132 11.66 -19.21 17.17
N GLN A 133 11.38 -20.44 17.63
CA GLN A 133 10.16 -20.88 18.31
C GLN A 133 9.69 -20.07 19.53
N SER A 134 10.57 -19.26 20.14
CA SER A 134 10.26 -18.46 21.33
C SER A 134 9.49 -17.17 21.03
N THR A 135 9.21 -16.87 19.76
CA THR A 135 8.44 -15.68 19.35
C THR A 135 7.24 -16.05 18.49
N CYS A 136 6.25 -15.16 18.40
CA CYS A 136 5.09 -15.34 17.51
C CYS A 136 5.55 -15.54 16.05
N CYS A 137 6.49 -14.71 15.57
CA CYS A 137 7.03 -14.81 14.22
C CYS A 137 7.88 -16.07 14.01
N GLY A 138 8.41 -16.67 15.06
CA GLY A 138 9.01 -18.00 15.02
C GLY A 138 8.05 -19.08 14.54
N GLY A 139 6.92 -19.20 15.23
CA GLY A 139 5.87 -20.16 14.86
C GLY A 139 5.29 -19.85 13.48
N THR A 140 4.95 -18.58 13.24
CA THR A 140 4.35 -18.14 11.98
C THR A 140 5.33 -18.26 10.80
N GLY A 141 6.61 -17.96 11.04
CA GLY A 141 7.71 -18.14 10.09
C GLY A 141 7.90 -19.60 9.72
N ALA A 142 7.82 -20.53 10.68
CA ALA A 142 7.88 -21.96 10.37
C ALA A 142 6.74 -22.41 9.42
N GLU A 143 5.56 -21.80 9.52
CA GLU A 143 4.44 -22.10 8.62
C GLU A 143 4.58 -21.45 7.22
N ASN A 144 5.26 -20.30 7.09
CA ASN A 144 5.34 -19.56 5.83
C ASN A 144 5.94 -20.39 4.69
N HIS A 145 7.05 -21.07 4.97
CA HIS A 145 7.94 -21.59 3.94
C HIS A 145 7.57 -22.99 3.42
N VAL A 146 6.48 -23.58 3.93
CA VAL A 146 5.99 -24.91 3.51
C VAL A 146 4.79 -24.86 2.56
N LYS A 147 4.34 -23.66 2.19
CA LYS A 147 3.04 -23.46 1.54
C LYS A 147 3.03 -22.40 0.43
N TYR A 148 4.17 -22.07 -0.17
CA TYR A 148 4.26 -21.04 -1.22
C TYR A 148 3.27 -21.25 -2.38
N GLN A 149 2.95 -22.49 -2.71
CA GLN A 149 2.02 -22.88 -3.78
C GLN A 149 0.52 -22.73 -3.44
N GLU A 150 0.16 -22.39 -2.19
CA GLU A 150 -1.23 -22.53 -1.72
C GLU A 150 -2.25 -21.60 -2.39
N ALA A 151 -1.78 -20.51 -3.00
CA ALA A 151 -2.59 -19.54 -3.73
C ALA A 151 -2.31 -19.52 -5.23
N THR A 152 -1.60 -20.53 -5.77
CA THR A 152 -1.24 -20.57 -7.20
C THR A 152 -2.46 -20.73 -8.09
N TYR A 153 -3.44 -21.52 -7.67
CA TYR A 153 -4.63 -21.85 -8.48
C TYR A 153 -5.91 -21.65 -7.68
N TYR A 154 -6.92 -21.09 -8.34
CA TYR A 154 -8.30 -21.05 -7.84
C TYR A 154 -9.20 -21.76 -8.84
N THR A 155 -10.25 -22.39 -8.35
CA THR A 155 -11.19 -23.14 -9.19
C THR A 155 -12.62 -22.90 -8.75
N ALA A 156 -13.53 -22.80 -9.72
CA ALA A 156 -14.96 -22.74 -9.50
C ALA A 156 -15.65 -23.29 -10.76
N ALA A 157 -16.62 -24.18 -10.57
CA ALA A 157 -17.33 -24.86 -11.66
C ALA A 157 -16.36 -25.46 -12.72
N ASP A 158 -16.32 -24.87 -13.91
CA ASP A 158 -15.52 -25.25 -15.07
C ASP A 158 -14.41 -24.22 -15.39
N THR A 159 -14.03 -23.37 -14.44
CA THR A 159 -12.98 -22.37 -14.61
C THR A 159 -11.81 -22.59 -13.66
N LEU A 160 -10.59 -22.53 -14.21
CA LEU A 160 -9.31 -22.52 -13.50
C LEU A 160 -8.69 -21.13 -13.63
N TRP A 161 -8.41 -20.47 -12.51
CA TRP A 161 -7.61 -19.25 -12.47
C TRP A 161 -6.17 -19.59 -12.07
N VAL A 162 -5.21 -19.09 -12.83
CA VAL A 162 -3.78 -19.11 -12.51
C VAL A 162 -3.43 -17.77 -11.89
N GLY A 163 -3.28 -17.76 -10.56
CA GLY A 163 -2.99 -16.57 -9.76
C GLY A 163 -1.50 -16.30 -9.60
N LEU A 164 -0.66 -17.32 -9.53
CA LEU A 164 0.80 -17.17 -9.41
C LEU A 164 1.53 -17.98 -10.48
N TYR A 165 2.69 -17.46 -10.88
CA TYR A 165 3.58 -18.10 -11.84
C TYR A 165 4.83 -18.62 -11.11
N LEU A 166 4.76 -19.86 -10.66
CA LEU A 166 5.85 -20.55 -9.96
C LEU A 166 5.83 -22.06 -10.26
N PRO A 167 6.98 -22.77 -10.10
CA PRO A 167 7.08 -24.19 -10.41
C PRO A 167 6.10 -25.02 -9.60
N THR A 168 5.13 -25.65 -10.26
CA THR A 168 4.10 -26.45 -9.60
C THR A 168 3.64 -27.60 -10.46
N ARG A 169 3.01 -28.60 -9.83
CA ARG A 169 2.28 -29.67 -10.50
C ARG A 169 0.94 -29.87 -9.79
N ALA A 170 -0.16 -29.83 -10.53
CA ALA A 170 -1.51 -29.91 -9.98
C ALA A 170 -2.35 -30.95 -10.75
N THR A 171 -3.36 -31.50 -10.09
CA THR A 171 -4.37 -32.35 -10.71
C THR A 171 -5.76 -31.80 -10.38
N TRP A 172 -6.56 -31.53 -11.42
CA TRP A 172 -7.91 -31.01 -11.27
C TRP A 172 -8.80 -31.52 -12.40
N ARG A 173 -10.04 -31.92 -12.07
CA ARG A 173 -11.03 -32.48 -13.01
C ARG A 173 -10.47 -33.58 -13.93
N GLY A 174 -9.63 -34.46 -13.39
CA GLY A 174 -9.02 -35.58 -14.13
C GLY A 174 -7.86 -35.21 -15.06
N VAL A 175 -7.42 -33.94 -15.08
CA VAL A 175 -6.24 -33.49 -15.83
C VAL A 175 -5.10 -33.17 -14.87
N THR A 176 -3.91 -33.68 -15.16
CA THR A 176 -2.67 -33.29 -14.48
C THR A 176 -1.90 -32.34 -15.36
N PHE A 177 -1.47 -31.21 -14.80
CA PHE A 177 -0.65 -30.21 -15.48
C PHE A 177 0.45 -29.69 -14.58
N SER A 178 1.52 -29.18 -15.19
CA SER A 178 2.63 -28.54 -14.50
C SER A 178 2.87 -27.13 -15.01
N GLN A 179 3.33 -26.24 -14.12
CA GLN A 179 3.96 -24.97 -14.48
C GLN A 179 5.47 -25.14 -14.44
N GLN A 180 6.14 -24.83 -15.56
CA GLN A 180 7.58 -24.87 -15.71
C GLN A 180 8.08 -23.44 -15.91
N CYS A 181 8.84 -22.94 -14.94
CA CYS A 181 9.48 -21.62 -14.95
C CYS A 181 10.69 -21.61 -14.01
N THR A 182 11.55 -20.61 -14.15
CA THR A 182 12.48 -20.22 -13.10
C THR A 182 11.75 -19.26 -12.18
N PHE A 183 11.83 -19.47 -10.86
CA PHE A 183 11.27 -18.53 -9.90
C PHE A 183 12.32 -17.45 -9.55
N PRO A 184 11.94 -16.16 -9.47
CA PRO A 184 10.66 -15.57 -9.89
C PRO A 184 10.54 -15.51 -11.43
N ALA A 185 9.33 -15.69 -11.95
CA ALA A 185 9.12 -16.03 -13.37
C ALA A 185 8.82 -14.83 -14.28
N GLU A 186 9.70 -14.58 -15.27
CA GLU A 186 9.42 -13.77 -16.47
C GLU A 186 8.73 -14.58 -17.58
N ARG A 187 8.76 -15.91 -17.47
CA ARG A 187 8.16 -16.84 -18.42
C ARG A 187 7.69 -18.11 -17.73
N SER A 188 6.44 -18.52 -17.97
CA SER A 188 5.85 -19.75 -17.45
C SER A 188 5.26 -20.61 -18.55
N VAL A 189 5.52 -21.91 -18.53
CA VAL A 189 4.91 -22.91 -19.42
C VAL A 189 3.99 -23.80 -18.61
N ILE A 190 2.69 -23.66 -18.80
CA ILE A 190 1.68 -24.58 -18.27
C ILE A 190 1.53 -25.72 -19.28
N ARG A 191 1.87 -26.96 -18.89
CA ARG A 191 1.82 -28.13 -19.78
C ARG A 191 0.83 -29.16 -19.26
N MET A 192 -0.09 -29.59 -20.11
CA MET A 192 -0.98 -30.70 -19.82
C MET A 192 -0.21 -32.01 -19.98
N GLU A 193 -0.12 -32.79 -18.91
CA GLU A 193 0.70 -34.00 -18.85
C GLU A 193 -0.13 -35.27 -19.02
N LYS A 194 -1.32 -35.30 -18.41
CA LYS A 194 -2.19 -36.48 -18.34
C LYS A 194 -3.65 -36.07 -18.30
N GLY A 195 -4.51 -36.97 -18.78
CA GLY A 195 -5.96 -36.82 -18.74
C GLY A 195 -6.50 -35.90 -19.83
N ARG A 196 -7.82 -35.68 -19.77
CA ARG A 196 -8.55 -34.79 -20.66
C ARG A 196 -9.77 -34.21 -19.94
N SER A 197 -10.02 -32.92 -20.08
CA SER A 197 -11.19 -32.26 -19.49
C SER A 197 -11.52 -30.95 -20.23
N ALA A 198 -12.79 -30.56 -20.22
CA ALA A 198 -13.21 -29.26 -20.71
C ALA A 198 -13.25 -28.24 -19.57
N PHE A 199 -12.56 -27.12 -19.75
CA PHE A 199 -12.61 -25.99 -18.81
C PHE A 199 -12.10 -24.69 -19.45
N THR A 200 -12.56 -23.55 -18.91
CA THR A 200 -12.00 -22.22 -19.14
C THR A 200 -10.74 -22.04 -18.29
N MET A 201 -9.69 -21.45 -18.86
CA MET A 201 -8.48 -21.08 -18.11
C MET A 201 -8.34 -19.55 -18.10
N LYS A 202 -8.19 -18.97 -16.92
CA LYS A 202 -7.93 -17.53 -16.72
C LYS A 202 -6.52 -17.33 -16.20
N LEU A 203 -5.76 -16.47 -16.86
CA LEU A 203 -4.37 -16.18 -16.51
C LEU A 203 -4.29 -14.74 -15.98
N ARG A 204 -3.70 -14.54 -14.80
CA ARG A 204 -3.50 -13.19 -14.28
C ARG A 204 -2.54 -12.42 -15.19
N VAL A 205 -2.88 -11.18 -15.52
CA VAL A 205 -1.97 -10.21 -16.09
C VAL A 205 -1.50 -9.32 -14.94
N PRO A 206 -0.28 -9.51 -14.40
CA PRO A 206 0.18 -8.78 -13.23
C PRO A 206 0.17 -7.27 -13.45
N TYR A 207 -0.09 -6.50 -12.39
CA TYR A 207 -0.10 -5.04 -12.46
C TYR A 207 1.20 -4.43 -12.99
N TRP A 208 2.35 -5.07 -12.73
CA TRP A 208 3.69 -4.62 -13.15
C TRP A 208 4.07 -5.00 -14.59
N ALA A 209 3.27 -5.81 -15.31
CA ALA A 209 3.60 -6.34 -16.63
C ALA A 209 3.37 -5.30 -17.77
N THR A 210 3.95 -4.10 -17.62
CA THR A 210 3.78 -2.96 -18.54
C THR A 210 4.76 -2.98 -19.72
N ARG A 211 5.86 -3.75 -19.61
CA ARG A 211 6.87 -3.94 -20.68
C ARG A 211 6.49 -5.02 -21.69
N GLY A 212 5.30 -5.59 -21.56
CA GLY A 212 4.78 -6.63 -22.43
C GLY A 212 4.21 -7.79 -21.63
N PHE A 213 3.17 -8.39 -22.19
CA PHE A 213 2.58 -9.64 -21.73
C PHE A 213 2.14 -10.41 -22.97
N SER A 214 2.50 -11.68 -23.10
CA SER A 214 2.06 -12.51 -24.22
C SER A 214 1.59 -13.88 -23.75
N VAL A 215 0.62 -14.42 -24.48
CA VAL A 215 0.04 -15.74 -24.20
C VAL A 215 -0.07 -16.50 -25.50
N THR A 216 0.64 -17.61 -25.58
CA THR A 216 0.44 -18.57 -26.67
C THR A 216 -0.23 -19.84 -26.15
N VAL A 217 -1.19 -20.36 -26.92
CA VAL A 217 -1.81 -21.66 -26.68
C VAL A 217 -1.47 -22.57 -27.84
N ASN A 218 -0.75 -23.65 -27.58
CA ASN A 218 -0.20 -24.55 -28.61
C ASN A 218 0.56 -23.80 -29.72
N GLY A 219 1.34 -22.79 -29.34
CA GLY A 219 2.16 -21.98 -30.25
C GLY A 219 1.42 -20.88 -31.03
N ARG A 220 0.11 -20.70 -30.81
CA ARG A 220 -0.68 -19.61 -31.42
C ARG A 220 -0.92 -18.50 -30.40
N GLU A 221 -0.62 -17.26 -30.77
CA GLU A 221 -0.90 -16.09 -29.92
C GLU A 221 -2.42 -15.96 -29.67
N LEU A 222 -2.80 -15.65 -28.43
CA LEU A 222 -4.19 -15.55 -28.02
C LEU A 222 -4.80 -14.18 -28.37
N ALA A 223 -4.05 -13.09 -28.19
CA ALA A 223 -4.46 -11.72 -28.50
C ALA A 223 -3.25 -10.81 -28.74
N ALA A 224 -3.47 -9.66 -29.39
CA ALA A 224 -2.42 -8.68 -29.70
C ALA A 224 -1.98 -7.84 -28.50
N SER A 225 -2.85 -7.64 -27.50
CA SER A 225 -2.54 -6.88 -26.30
C SER A 225 -3.38 -7.35 -25.11
N TYR A 226 -2.87 -7.08 -23.90
CA TYR A 226 -3.50 -7.44 -22.63
C TYR A 226 -3.41 -6.26 -21.67
N ARG A 227 -4.36 -6.15 -20.75
CA ARG A 227 -4.41 -5.07 -19.78
C ARG A 227 -3.80 -5.52 -18.43
N PRO A 228 -2.76 -4.85 -17.92
CA PRO A 228 -2.24 -5.11 -16.57
C PRO A 228 -3.31 -4.98 -15.48
N GLY A 229 -3.17 -5.77 -14.40
CA GLY A 229 -4.12 -5.80 -13.28
C GLY A 229 -5.47 -6.43 -13.66
N THR A 230 -5.47 -7.43 -14.57
CA THR A 230 -6.68 -8.13 -15.01
C THR A 230 -6.45 -9.63 -15.15
N TYR A 231 -7.45 -10.35 -15.68
CA TYR A 231 -7.31 -11.74 -16.11
C TYR A 231 -7.62 -11.86 -17.60
N VAL A 232 -6.72 -12.50 -18.35
CA VAL A 232 -7.03 -12.94 -19.71
C VAL A 232 -7.75 -14.28 -19.66
N THR A 233 -8.81 -14.43 -20.46
CA THR A 233 -9.62 -15.64 -20.53
C THR A 233 -9.28 -16.44 -21.78
N ILE A 234 -8.85 -17.68 -21.60
CA ILE A 234 -8.88 -18.72 -22.64
C ILE A 234 -10.25 -19.41 -22.53
N PRO A 235 -11.15 -19.23 -23.51
CA PRO A 235 -12.49 -19.80 -23.46
C PRO A 235 -12.48 -21.32 -23.27
N THR A 236 -13.59 -21.87 -22.80
CA THR A 236 -13.75 -23.31 -22.58
C THR A 236 -13.33 -24.10 -23.82
N ARG A 237 -12.34 -24.98 -23.62
CA ARG A 237 -11.88 -25.93 -24.63
C ARG A 237 -11.56 -27.27 -23.97
N GLN A 238 -11.44 -28.30 -24.80
CA GLN A 238 -10.92 -29.59 -24.36
C GLN A 238 -9.40 -29.47 -24.18
N TRP A 239 -8.94 -29.56 -22.94
CA TRP A 239 -7.54 -29.67 -22.58
C TRP A 239 -7.15 -31.14 -22.52
N GLN A 240 -6.04 -31.50 -23.12
CA GLN A 240 -5.53 -32.87 -23.15
C GLN A 240 -4.01 -32.90 -23.11
N ARG A 241 -3.43 -34.08 -22.81
CA ARG A 241 -1.98 -34.29 -22.84
C ARG A 241 -1.36 -33.71 -24.11
N GLY A 242 -0.30 -32.94 -23.94
CA GLY A 242 0.44 -32.31 -25.03
C GLY A 242 0.07 -30.85 -25.27
N ASP A 243 -1.12 -30.41 -24.82
CA ASP A 243 -1.47 -28.99 -24.84
C ASP A 243 -0.52 -28.18 -23.95
N SER A 244 -0.20 -26.97 -24.40
CA SER A 244 0.63 -26.02 -23.67
C SER A 244 0.08 -24.61 -23.72
N VAL A 245 0.27 -23.89 -22.62
CA VAL A 245 0.06 -22.44 -22.53
C VAL A 245 1.40 -21.83 -22.11
N VAL A 246 1.91 -20.89 -22.89
CA VAL A 246 3.13 -20.15 -22.57
C VAL A 246 2.74 -18.72 -22.26
N VAL A 247 3.12 -18.25 -21.07
CA VAL A 247 2.98 -16.86 -20.62
C VAL A 247 4.37 -16.24 -20.57
N THR A 248 4.54 -15.08 -21.18
CA THR A 248 5.77 -14.27 -21.10
C THR A 248 5.42 -12.89 -20.54
N MET A 249 6.19 -12.43 -19.55
CA MET A 249 5.97 -11.22 -18.76
C MET A 249 7.33 -10.65 -18.32
N PRO A 250 8.06 -9.98 -19.23
CA PRO A 250 9.39 -9.44 -18.92
C PRO A 250 9.35 -8.46 -17.76
N TYR A 251 10.34 -8.53 -16.88
CA TYR A 251 10.44 -7.62 -15.74
C TYR A 251 10.94 -6.24 -16.18
N GLY A 252 10.16 -5.21 -15.87
CA GLY A 252 10.51 -3.81 -16.04
C GLY A 252 10.79 -3.11 -14.72
N PRO A 253 11.63 -2.05 -14.72
CA PRO A 253 11.72 -1.15 -13.57
C PRO A 253 10.42 -0.36 -13.40
N HIS A 254 10.04 -0.10 -12.16
CA HIS A 254 9.00 0.87 -11.79
C HIS A 254 9.22 1.33 -10.35
N LEU A 255 8.40 2.29 -9.89
CA LEU A 255 8.50 2.86 -8.56
C LEU A 255 7.24 2.55 -7.73
N ASP A 256 7.42 2.20 -6.45
CA ASP A 256 6.33 2.18 -5.46
C ASP A 256 6.47 3.39 -4.53
N TYR A 257 5.69 4.43 -4.80
CA TYR A 257 5.72 5.68 -4.04
C TYR A 257 5.15 5.48 -2.63
N THR A 258 5.80 6.11 -1.66
CA THR A 258 5.21 6.32 -0.35
C THR A 258 4.09 7.36 -0.46
N PRO A 259 3.02 7.25 0.35
CA PRO A 259 1.89 8.18 0.29
C PRO A 259 2.19 9.53 0.98
N ASP A 260 3.34 9.65 1.63
CA ASP A 260 3.85 10.88 2.23
C ASP A 260 5.21 11.30 1.67
N LYS A 261 5.50 12.59 1.80
CA LYS A 261 6.83 13.12 1.53
C LYS A 261 7.75 12.85 2.71
N MET A 262 9.01 12.54 2.42
CA MET A 262 10.08 12.56 3.40
C MET A 262 10.52 14.00 3.61
N ASP A 263 10.28 14.51 4.81
CA ASP A 263 10.67 15.85 5.25
C ASP A 263 11.39 15.85 6.61
N ILE A 264 11.42 14.73 7.33
CA ILE A 264 11.98 14.69 8.68
C ILE A 264 12.54 13.32 9.06
N THR A 265 13.60 13.36 9.87
CA THR A 265 14.08 12.25 10.68
C THR A 265 14.14 12.70 12.14
N ARG A 266 14.53 11.81 13.03
CA ARG A 266 14.80 12.17 14.44
C ARG A 266 15.86 13.25 14.63
N LYS A 267 16.84 13.30 13.72
CA LYS A 267 18.04 14.12 13.90
C LYS A 267 17.94 15.46 13.17
N GLN A 268 17.17 15.52 12.08
CA GLN A 268 17.13 16.69 11.21
C GLN A 268 15.85 16.74 10.38
N THR A 269 15.52 17.96 9.95
CA THR A 269 14.48 18.25 8.94
C THR A 269 15.12 18.37 7.56
N TYR A 270 14.36 18.08 6.52
CA TYR A 270 14.73 18.14 5.12
C TYR A 270 13.68 18.94 4.32
N LYS A 271 14.06 19.39 3.12
CA LYS A 271 13.08 19.82 2.11
C LYS A 271 12.11 18.64 1.84
N PRO A 272 10.78 18.86 1.93
CA PRO A 272 9.80 17.81 1.65
C PRO A 272 9.95 17.28 0.22
N MET A 273 10.25 15.99 0.08
CA MET A 273 10.41 15.31 -1.20
C MET A 273 9.60 14.01 -1.22
N TRP A 274 9.07 13.65 -2.39
CA TRP A 274 8.49 12.33 -2.55
C TRP A 274 9.57 11.26 -2.33
N ALA A 275 9.18 10.15 -1.71
CA ALA A 275 10.05 8.99 -1.59
C ALA A 275 9.40 7.78 -2.24
N ALA A 276 10.21 6.94 -2.90
CA ALA A 276 9.73 5.73 -3.55
C ALA A 276 10.72 4.58 -3.37
N ALA A 277 10.19 3.36 -3.36
CA ALA A 277 10.98 2.15 -3.50
C ALA A 277 11.19 1.82 -4.98
N MET A 278 12.40 1.37 -5.31
CA MET A 278 12.73 0.85 -6.63
C MET A 278 12.20 -0.58 -6.76
N MET A 279 11.52 -0.88 -7.86
CA MET A 279 10.92 -2.19 -8.11
C MET A 279 11.36 -2.74 -9.46
N ARG A 280 11.43 -4.06 -9.60
CA ARG A 280 11.63 -4.77 -10.88
C ARG A 280 10.66 -5.95 -10.97
N GLY A 281 9.69 -5.90 -11.87
CA GLY A 281 8.60 -6.89 -11.90
C GLY A 281 7.85 -6.92 -10.56
N PRO A 282 7.66 -8.06 -9.88
CA PRO A 282 7.05 -8.09 -8.54
C PRO A 282 8.02 -7.76 -7.40
N LEU A 283 9.31 -7.59 -7.69
CA LEU A 283 10.37 -7.54 -6.70
C LEU A 283 10.67 -6.11 -6.24
N VAL A 284 10.76 -5.91 -4.94
CA VAL A 284 11.35 -4.74 -4.33
C VAL A 284 12.87 -4.89 -4.42
N MET A 285 13.53 -3.80 -4.83
CA MET A 285 14.96 -3.75 -4.97
C MET A 285 15.58 -2.99 -3.78
N ALA A 286 16.79 -3.41 -3.39
CA ALA A 286 17.60 -2.75 -2.39
C ALA A 286 18.93 -2.31 -3.01
N ALA A 287 19.38 -1.09 -2.69
CA ALA A 287 20.76 -0.67 -2.90
C ALA A 287 21.59 -1.01 -1.65
N LYS A 288 22.87 -1.33 -1.85
CA LYS A 288 23.81 -1.59 -0.75
C LYS A 288 24.63 -0.35 -0.41
N ASP A 289 25.03 -0.27 0.84
CA ASP A 289 26.05 0.66 1.35
C ASP A 289 25.71 2.14 1.11
N ILE A 290 24.41 2.47 1.28
CA ILE A 290 23.91 3.85 1.32
C ILE A 290 23.59 4.19 2.77
N HIS A 291 24.35 5.11 3.35
CA HIS A 291 24.38 5.33 4.81
C HIS A 291 23.69 6.63 5.23
N SER A 292 23.34 7.49 4.27
CA SER A 292 22.73 8.79 4.55
C SER A 292 21.55 9.10 3.62
N TRP A 293 20.61 9.93 4.09
CA TRP A 293 19.53 10.44 3.25
C TRP A 293 20.01 11.39 2.14
N GLU A 294 21.22 11.95 2.28
CA GLU A 294 21.85 12.74 1.22
C GLU A 294 22.23 11.82 0.05
N GLU A 295 22.92 10.71 0.33
CA GLU A 295 23.21 9.67 -0.66
C GLU A 295 21.94 9.00 -1.21
N ALA A 296 20.91 8.83 -0.37
CA ALA A 296 19.62 8.29 -0.79
C ALA A 296 18.70 9.33 -1.47
N THR A 297 19.21 10.52 -1.83
CA THR A 297 18.48 11.51 -2.62
C THR A 297 18.90 11.41 -4.07
N LEU A 298 17.93 11.16 -4.95
CA LEU A 298 18.14 11.06 -6.39
C LEU A 298 17.67 12.35 -7.05
N HIS A 299 18.55 12.96 -7.83
CA HIS A 299 18.30 14.22 -8.53
C HIS A 299 18.01 14.01 -10.02
N SER A 300 18.27 12.81 -10.54
CA SER A 300 18.07 12.46 -11.95
C SER A 300 17.93 10.95 -12.16
N GLN A 301 17.49 10.55 -13.37
CA GLN A 301 17.52 9.15 -13.81
C GLN A 301 18.94 8.58 -13.77
N ALA A 302 19.96 9.39 -14.09
CA ALA A 302 21.34 8.95 -14.07
C ALA A 302 21.84 8.58 -12.66
N ASP A 303 21.26 9.16 -11.61
CA ASP A 303 21.57 8.75 -10.23
C ASP A 303 20.97 7.37 -9.93
N ALA A 304 19.74 7.12 -10.37
CA ALA A 304 19.10 5.82 -10.24
C ALA A 304 19.85 4.72 -11.00
N ASP A 305 20.33 5.01 -12.21
CA ASP A 305 21.07 4.06 -13.05
C ASP A 305 22.45 3.68 -12.46
N ARG A 306 23.00 4.49 -11.54
CA ARG A 306 24.25 4.20 -10.84
C ARG A 306 24.07 3.28 -9.63
N LEU A 307 22.84 3.10 -9.14
CA LEU A 307 22.57 2.25 -7.99
C LEU A 307 22.81 0.79 -8.34
N GLN A 308 23.55 0.09 -7.49
CA GLN A 308 23.66 -1.36 -7.55
C GLN A 308 22.47 -1.98 -6.84
N LEU A 309 21.42 -2.26 -7.61
CA LEU A 309 20.17 -2.82 -7.10
C LEU A 309 20.17 -4.34 -7.15
N VAL A 310 19.82 -4.97 -6.03
CA VAL A 310 19.56 -6.41 -5.92
C VAL A 310 18.14 -6.65 -5.38
N PRO A 311 17.50 -7.79 -5.68
CA PRO A 311 16.26 -8.15 -4.99
C PRO A 311 16.47 -8.10 -3.48
N ASP A 312 15.56 -7.49 -2.74
CA ASP A 312 15.72 -7.32 -1.28
C ASP A 312 15.90 -8.67 -0.57
N TYR A 313 15.19 -9.73 -0.98
CA TYR A 313 15.37 -11.06 -0.39
C TYR A 313 16.79 -11.65 -0.55
N ASP A 314 17.63 -11.12 -1.45
CA ASP A 314 19.02 -11.54 -1.67
C ASP A 314 20.04 -10.69 -0.87
N ALA A 315 19.58 -9.72 -0.08
CA ALA A 315 20.43 -8.83 0.68
C ALA A 315 20.05 -8.75 2.16
N ASP A 316 21.06 -8.68 3.02
CA ASP A 316 20.90 -8.84 4.47
C ASP A 316 21.32 -7.64 5.30
N SER A 317 22.25 -6.82 4.82
CA SER A 317 22.87 -5.77 5.63
C SER A 317 23.20 -4.55 4.81
N HIS A 318 23.14 -3.38 5.46
CA HIS A 318 23.39 -2.07 4.85
C HIS A 318 22.56 -1.83 3.59
N ILE A 319 21.28 -2.20 3.67
CA ILE A 319 20.34 -2.12 2.55
C ILE A 319 19.44 -0.89 2.64
N THR A 320 19.34 -0.17 1.53
CA THR A 320 18.48 0.99 1.36
C THR A 320 17.41 0.73 0.32
N HIS A 321 16.15 0.90 0.71
CA HIS A 321 14.98 0.54 -0.11
C HIS A 321 14.26 1.75 -0.70
N TYR A 322 14.20 2.86 0.06
CA TYR A 322 13.45 4.05 -0.30
C TYR A 322 14.40 5.21 -0.56
N PHE A 323 14.13 5.94 -1.63
CA PHE A 323 14.95 7.06 -2.08
C PHE A 323 14.11 8.33 -2.16
N ARG A 324 14.67 9.46 -1.73
CA ARG A 324 14.07 10.79 -1.90
C ARG A 324 14.26 11.23 -3.33
N LEU A 325 13.22 11.80 -3.93
CA LEU A 325 13.21 12.22 -5.33
C LEU A 325 13.12 13.74 -5.40
N ASP A 326 14.20 14.40 -5.83
CA ASP A 326 14.26 15.87 -5.99
C ASP A 326 13.79 16.32 -7.38
N ALA A 327 13.79 15.41 -8.34
CA ALA A 327 13.21 15.60 -9.68
C ALA A 327 12.36 14.39 -10.06
N PRO A 328 11.44 14.54 -11.04
CA PRO A 328 10.76 13.38 -11.61
C PRO A 328 11.80 12.41 -12.17
N ILE A 329 11.88 11.22 -11.57
CA ILE A 329 12.51 10.07 -12.21
C ILE A 329 11.47 9.52 -13.18
N GLU A 330 11.87 9.24 -14.43
CA GLU A 330 10.96 8.78 -15.47
C GLU A 330 10.27 7.47 -15.04
N ASP A 331 9.03 7.58 -14.58
CA ASP A 331 8.12 6.46 -14.39
C ASP A 331 7.29 6.29 -15.66
N THR A 332 7.95 5.93 -16.78
CA THR A 332 7.36 6.13 -18.12
C THR A 332 6.33 5.08 -18.55
N THR A 333 5.92 4.13 -17.70
CA THR A 333 4.91 3.14 -18.10
C THR A 333 4.04 2.58 -16.98
N TYR A 334 4.33 2.87 -15.72
CA TYR A 334 3.69 2.20 -14.61
C TYR A 334 2.67 3.09 -13.90
N VAL A 335 1.42 2.64 -13.94
CA VAL A 335 0.33 3.20 -13.15
C VAL A 335 -0.33 2.01 -12.48
N ASP A 336 -0.36 2.00 -11.15
CA ASP A 336 -1.20 1.06 -10.41
C ASP A 336 -2.67 1.37 -10.70
N ASN A 337 -3.18 0.83 -11.80
CA ASN A 337 -4.53 1.10 -12.29
C ASN A 337 -5.60 0.68 -11.26
N ALA A 338 -5.28 -0.25 -10.37
CA ALA A 338 -6.19 -0.73 -9.35
C ALA A 338 -6.35 0.31 -8.23
N THR A 339 -5.24 0.75 -7.65
CA THR A 339 -5.24 1.83 -6.65
C THR A 339 -5.77 3.12 -7.28
N LEU A 340 -5.35 3.43 -8.50
CA LEU A 340 -5.78 4.63 -9.22
C LEU A 340 -7.28 4.64 -9.51
N THR A 341 -7.85 3.55 -10.03
CA THR A 341 -9.28 3.44 -10.30
C THR A 341 -10.08 3.59 -9.02
N GLU A 342 -9.62 3.01 -7.91
CA GLU A 342 -10.30 3.11 -6.63
C GLU A 342 -10.23 4.53 -6.06
N LEU A 343 -9.06 5.16 -6.06
CA LEU A 343 -8.90 6.55 -5.62
C LEU A 343 -9.80 7.49 -6.44
N MET A 344 -9.84 7.30 -7.76
CA MET A 344 -10.73 8.03 -8.65
C MET A 344 -12.21 7.79 -8.31
N ARG A 345 -12.60 6.54 -8.03
CA ARG A 345 -13.98 6.18 -7.65
C ARG A 345 -14.38 6.80 -6.31
N VAL A 346 -13.53 6.71 -5.30
CA VAL A 346 -13.78 7.31 -3.98
C VAL A 346 -13.85 8.83 -4.10
N ALA A 347 -12.92 9.45 -4.82
CA ALA A 347 -12.92 10.88 -5.08
C ALA A 347 -14.21 11.33 -5.79
N ALA A 348 -14.61 10.63 -6.86
CA ALA A 348 -15.85 10.90 -7.57
C ALA A 348 -17.06 10.82 -6.64
N LYS A 349 -17.18 9.76 -5.83
CA LYS A 349 -18.27 9.62 -4.85
C LYS A 349 -18.32 10.77 -3.85
N ARG A 350 -17.17 11.23 -3.33
CA ARG A 350 -17.13 12.35 -2.39
C ARG A 350 -17.50 13.68 -3.05
N LEU A 351 -17.12 13.86 -4.32
CA LEU A 351 -17.56 15.01 -5.12
C LEU A 351 -19.07 14.97 -5.37
N GLU A 352 -19.66 13.80 -5.62
CA GLU A 352 -21.11 13.62 -5.73
C GLU A 352 -21.84 13.96 -4.42
N GLU A 353 -21.34 13.48 -3.28
CA GLU A 353 -21.88 13.81 -1.94
C GLU A 353 -21.78 15.31 -1.66
N GLN A 354 -20.65 15.94 -1.99
CA GLN A 354 -20.49 17.39 -1.88
C GLN A 354 -21.47 18.14 -2.80
N GLN A 355 -21.65 17.69 -4.04
CA GLN A 355 -22.57 18.32 -4.99
C GLN A 355 -24.02 18.21 -4.53
N ALA A 356 -24.40 17.06 -3.95
CA ALA A 356 -25.73 16.86 -3.37
C ALA A 356 -25.98 17.85 -2.22
N TRP A 357 -24.99 18.07 -1.35
CA TRP A 357 -25.04 19.09 -0.31
C TRP A 357 -25.12 20.52 -0.87
N ASP A 358 -24.30 20.82 -1.89
CA ASP A 358 -24.25 22.15 -2.49
C ASP A 358 -25.57 22.54 -3.16
N ASN A 359 -26.33 21.56 -3.65
CA ASN A 359 -27.65 21.71 -4.26
C ASN A 359 -28.81 21.87 -3.24
N MET A 360 -28.57 21.69 -1.94
CA MET A 360 -29.63 21.84 -0.93
C MET A 360 -30.06 23.31 -0.81
N GLN A 361 -31.38 23.54 -0.76
CA GLN A 361 -31.96 24.89 -0.56
C GLN A 361 -31.66 25.48 0.81
N THR A 362 -31.56 24.62 1.84
CA THR A 362 -31.22 25.02 3.21
C THR A 362 -30.01 24.23 3.66
N LYS A 363 -28.95 24.94 4.05
CA LYS A 363 -27.67 24.36 4.47
C LYS A 363 -27.46 24.61 5.95
N VAL A 364 -27.15 23.56 6.69
CA VAL A 364 -26.69 23.61 8.08
C VAL A 364 -25.20 23.30 8.09
N PRO A 365 -24.31 24.28 8.28
CA PRO A 365 -22.86 24.10 8.11
C PRO A 365 -22.27 22.90 8.87
N GLU A 366 -22.83 22.55 10.03
CA GLU A 366 -22.44 21.41 10.85
C GLU A 366 -22.72 20.04 10.20
N TYR A 367 -23.64 19.99 9.23
CA TYR A 367 -23.96 18.79 8.45
C TYR A 367 -23.34 18.78 7.06
N ALA A 368 -22.44 19.73 6.76
CA ALA A 368 -21.66 19.66 5.53
C ALA A 368 -20.89 18.33 5.48
N PRO A 369 -20.93 17.60 4.35
CA PRO A 369 -20.34 16.28 4.27
C PRO A 369 -18.83 16.34 4.48
N TRP A 370 -18.18 17.43 4.05
CA TRP A 370 -16.75 17.60 4.11
C TRP A 370 -16.33 18.99 4.56
N ALA A 371 -15.19 19.07 5.23
CA ALA A 371 -14.49 20.31 5.53
C ALA A 371 -14.01 20.97 4.23
N LYS A 372 -14.14 22.30 4.18
CA LYS A 372 -14.00 23.09 2.94
C LYS A 372 -12.63 22.96 2.28
N ASN A 373 -11.54 23.02 3.05
CA ASN A 373 -10.21 22.99 2.45
C ASN A 373 -9.86 21.56 2.00
N GLY A 374 -10.26 20.55 2.75
CA GLY A 374 -10.07 19.14 2.42
C GLY A 374 -10.75 18.74 1.11
N ILE A 375 -12.02 19.10 0.91
CA ILE A 375 -12.74 18.76 -0.33
C ILE A 375 -12.17 19.50 -1.55
N GLU A 376 -11.80 20.77 -1.39
CA GLU A 376 -11.20 21.56 -2.47
C GLU A 376 -9.81 21.03 -2.84
N ALA A 377 -9.01 20.70 -1.82
CA ALA A 377 -7.71 20.09 -2.04
C ALA A 377 -7.86 18.79 -2.82
N MET A 378 -8.75 17.89 -2.37
CA MET A 378 -9.01 16.63 -3.05
C MET A 378 -9.49 16.81 -4.50
N ARG A 379 -10.41 17.74 -4.76
CA ARG A 379 -10.90 18.06 -6.11
C ARG A 379 -9.77 18.41 -7.06
N GLN A 380 -8.83 19.26 -6.64
CA GLN A 380 -7.69 19.66 -7.48
C GLN A 380 -6.82 18.46 -7.86
N ARG A 381 -6.60 17.51 -6.95
CA ARG A 381 -5.76 16.32 -7.20
C ARG A 381 -6.50 15.30 -8.06
N TYR A 382 -7.82 15.20 -7.89
CA TYR A 382 -8.68 14.39 -8.74
C TYR A 382 -8.64 14.86 -10.20
N GLU A 383 -8.77 16.17 -10.44
CA GLU A 383 -8.68 16.72 -11.81
C GLU A 383 -7.28 16.58 -12.41
N ALA A 384 -6.21 16.75 -11.61
CA ALA A 384 -4.84 16.52 -12.07
C ALA A 384 -4.63 15.05 -12.50
N LEU A 385 -5.14 14.09 -11.73
CA LEU A 385 -5.06 12.67 -12.06
C LEU A 385 -5.90 12.30 -13.28
N LYS A 386 -7.08 12.92 -13.43
CA LYS A 386 -7.94 12.77 -14.60
C LYS A 386 -7.28 13.30 -15.88
N ALA A 387 -6.55 14.42 -15.79
CA ALA A 387 -5.76 14.94 -16.90
C ALA A 387 -4.66 13.97 -17.30
N PHE A 388 -3.88 13.46 -16.34
CA PHE A 388 -2.87 12.43 -16.58
C PHE A 388 -3.45 11.18 -17.26
N LEU A 389 -4.63 10.71 -16.83
CA LEU A 389 -5.30 9.56 -17.46
C LEU A 389 -5.66 9.79 -18.93
N SER A 390 -5.78 11.05 -19.37
CA SER A 390 -6.13 11.40 -20.75
C SER A 390 -4.93 11.47 -21.69
N ASP A 391 -3.79 11.98 -21.22
CA ASP A 391 -2.62 12.27 -22.07
C ASP A 391 -1.35 11.47 -21.69
N HIS A 392 -1.38 10.80 -20.53
CA HIS A 392 -0.28 10.06 -19.91
C HIS A 392 0.99 10.91 -19.72
N GLN A 393 0.85 12.23 -19.56
CA GLN A 393 1.95 13.16 -19.34
C GLN A 393 2.20 13.37 -17.85
N GLY A 394 3.43 13.08 -17.41
CA GLY A 394 3.86 13.26 -16.02
C GLY A 394 3.88 11.97 -15.22
N ASN A 395 3.81 12.08 -13.90
CA ASN A 395 4.05 10.97 -12.98
C ASN A 395 2.75 10.51 -12.31
N GLY A 396 2.10 9.51 -12.90
CA GLY A 396 0.82 8.98 -12.42
C GLY A 396 0.87 8.44 -10.98
N SER A 397 1.98 7.82 -10.58
CA SER A 397 2.17 7.26 -9.23
C SER A 397 2.27 8.36 -8.15
N ALA A 398 2.96 9.46 -8.45
CA ALA A 398 3.00 10.64 -7.58
C ALA A 398 1.63 11.31 -7.47
N LEU A 399 0.92 11.49 -8.60
CA LEU A 399 -0.43 12.07 -8.61
C LEU A 399 -1.44 11.17 -7.86
N ALA A 400 -1.33 9.85 -8.01
CA ALA A 400 -2.12 8.89 -7.24
C ALA A 400 -1.84 9.03 -5.74
N SER A 401 -0.57 9.16 -5.34
CA SER A 401 -0.17 9.38 -3.95
C SER A 401 -0.71 10.71 -3.41
N GLU A 402 -0.70 11.78 -4.21
CA GLU A 402 -1.27 13.08 -3.87
C GLU A 402 -2.78 13.03 -3.66
N LEU A 403 -3.52 12.38 -4.58
CA LEU A 403 -4.96 12.19 -4.45
C LEU A 403 -5.29 11.34 -3.22
N ASN A 404 -4.54 10.27 -3.00
CA ASN A 404 -4.69 9.41 -1.84
C ASN A 404 -4.45 10.17 -0.53
N ALA A 405 -3.39 10.97 -0.44
CA ALA A 405 -3.14 11.82 0.72
C ALA A 405 -4.29 12.81 0.96
N ALA A 406 -4.78 13.47 -0.11
CA ALA A 406 -5.88 14.42 -0.02
C ALA A 406 -7.18 13.77 0.47
N LEU A 407 -7.55 12.61 -0.10
CA LEU A 407 -8.70 11.80 0.34
C LEU A 407 -8.63 11.39 1.81
N SER A 408 -7.47 11.47 2.42
CA SER A 408 -7.25 10.87 3.72
C SER A 408 -7.15 11.89 4.83
N MET A 409 -6.74 13.09 4.47
CA MET A 409 -6.79 14.26 5.33
C MET A 409 -8.16 14.93 5.33
N MET A 410 -9.07 14.53 4.44
CA MET A 410 -10.46 15.01 4.44
C MET A 410 -11.17 14.67 5.75
N ARG A 411 -11.93 15.63 6.26
CA ARG A 411 -12.70 15.53 7.50
C ARG A 411 -14.17 15.88 7.24
N PRO A 412 -15.11 15.38 8.04
CA PRO A 412 -16.49 15.89 8.05
C PRO A 412 -16.54 17.40 8.31
N GLY A 413 -17.57 18.09 7.81
CA GLY A 413 -17.64 19.57 7.82
C GLY A 413 -17.66 20.23 9.20
N ASN A 414 -18.05 19.50 10.23
CA ASN A 414 -18.06 19.94 11.63
C ASN A 414 -16.69 19.89 12.31
N LEU A 415 -15.74 19.11 11.79
CA LEU A 415 -14.39 19.05 12.31
C LEU A 415 -13.56 20.23 11.78
N ALA A 416 -12.65 20.72 12.62
CA ALA A 416 -11.74 21.78 12.23
C ALA A 416 -10.56 21.24 11.43
N GLU A 417 -9.95 22.09 10.60
CA GLU A 417 -8.74 21.81 9.84
C GLU A 417 -7.55 22.58 10.46
N PRO A 418 -6.28 22.16 10.26
CA PRO A 418 -5.13 22.90 10.77
C PRO A 418 -5.08 24.37 10.33
N SER A 419 -5.60 24.68 9.15
CA SER A 419 -5.76 26.07 8.66
C SER A 419 -6.73 26.90 9.51
N ASP A 420 -7.71 26.28 10.17
CA ASP A 420 -8.67 26.96 11.05
C ASP A 420 -8.02 27.41 12.37
N LEU A 421 -6.84 26.88 12.73
CA LEU A 421 -6.13 27.23 13.97
C LEU A 421 -5.48 28.62 13.94
N LYS A 422 -5.40 29.29 12.78
CA LYS A 422 -4.59 30.50 12.60
C LYS A 422 -4.83 31.55 13.70
N GLU A 423 -6.09 31.96 13.89
CA GLU A 423 -6.44 32.97 14.91
C GLU A 423 -6.16 32.49 16.34
N LEU A 424 -6.38 31.20 16.62
CA LEU A 424 -6.12 30.62 17.94
C LEU A 424 -4.63 30.61 18.25
N LEU A 425 -3.78 30.26 17.27
CA LEU A 425 -2.32 30.25 17.42
C LEU A 425 -1.77 31.66 17.59
N GLU A 426 -2.30 32.64 16.86
CA GLU A 426 -1.94 34.05 17.03
C GLU A 426 -2.32 34.56 18.44
N ALA A 427 -3.53 34.26 18.92
CA ALA A 427 -3.98 34.62 20.26
C ALA A 427 -3.18 33.89 21.36
N LEU A 428 -2.88 32.61 21.17
CA LEU A 428 -2.08 31.81 22.10
C LEU A 428 -0.65 32.36 22.20
N LYS A 429 -0.05 32.73 21.06
CA LYS A 429 1.27 33.37 21.04
C LYS A 429 1.27 34.73 21.77
N ALA A 430 0.21 35.53 21.60
CA ALA A 430 0.06 36.79 22.33
C ALA A 430 -0.08 36.56 23.84
N ALA A 431 -0.86 35.55 24.25
CA ALA A 431 -1.02 35.17 25.66
C ALA A 431 0.30 34.68 26.28
N GLN A 432 1.09 33.89 25.53
CA GLN A 432 2.42 33.41 25.94
C GLN A 432 3.44 34.54 26.16
N ALA A 433 3.22 35.72 25.58
CA ALA A 433 4.11 36.87 25.72
C ALA A 433 3.84 37.71 26.99
N VAL A 434 2.81 37.39 27.78
CA VAL A 434 2.50 38.08 29.03
C VAL A 434 3.47 37.63 30.12
N GLU A 435 4.28 38.55 30.68
CA GLU A 435 5.33 38.22 31.67
C GLU A 435 4.79 37.63 32.99
N ALA A 436 3.63 38.09 33.45
CA ALA A 436 3.02 37.64 34.71
C ALA A 436 1.56 37.19 34.48
N PRO A 437 1.33 36.03 33.85
CA PRO A 437 -0.01 35.59 33.49
C PRO A 437 -0.82 35.19 34.73
N SER A 438 -2.06 35.65 34.81
CA SER A 438 -3.02 35.20 35.82
C SER A 438 -3.28 33.69 35.69
N GLN A 439 -3.73 33.03 36.76
CA GLN A 439 -4.08 31.60 36.68
C GLN A 439 -5.13 31.33 35.59
N ARG A 440 -6.10 32.23 35.45
CA ARG A 440 -7.13 32.17 34.40
C ARG A 440 -6.54 32.20 32.98
N LEU A 441 -5.47 32.98 32.77
CA LEU A 441 -4.78 33.03 31.48
C LEU A 441 -3.99 31.74 31.22
N LYS A 442 -3.35 31.17 32.24
CA LYS A 442 -2.68 29.85 32.14
C LYS A 442 -3.66 28.75 31.75
N ASP A 443 -4.80 28.66 32.43
CA ASP A 443 -5.83 27.66 32.13
C ASP A 443 -6.38 27.82 30.69
N ALA A 444 -6.53 29.07 30.22
CA ALA A 444 -6.94 29.34 28.84
C ALA A 444 -5.87 28.95 27.81
N MET A 445 -4.59 29.12 28.13
CA MET A 445 -3.47 28.67 27.29
C MET A 445 -3.41 27.14 27.20
N ASP A 446 -3.56 26.44 28.34
CA ASP A 446 -3.57 24.97 28.39
C ASP A 446 -4.73 24.39 27.57
N TYR A 447 -5.92 25.00 27.69
CA TYR A 447 -7.06 24.62 26.86
C TYR A 447 -6.77 24.87 25.37
N ALA A 448 -6.16 25.99 25.00
CA ALA A 448 -5.82 26.28 23.59
C ALA A 448 -4.77 25.30 23.03
N GLU A 449 -3.77 24.90 23.82
CA GLU A 449 -2.80 23.85 23.44
C GLU A 449 -3.50 22.47 23.28
N MET A 450 -4.44 22.13 24.17
CA MET A 450 -5.28 20.93 24.00
C MET A 450 -6.10 20.99 22.71
N VAL A 451 -6.73 22.13 22.40
CA VAL A 451 -7.49 22.29 21.14
C VAL A 451 -6.58 22.14 19.93
N LYS A 452 -5.39 22.75 19.94
CA LYS A 452 -4.39 22.59 18.89
C LYS A 452 -3.98 21.12 18.71
N ALA A 453 -3.78 20.38 19.80
CA ALA A 453 -3.49 18.94 19.73
C ALA A 453 -4.64 18.16 19.07
N TYR A 454 -5.88 18.38 19.51
CA TYR A 454 -7.07 17.72 18.94
C TYR A 454 -7.31 18.09 17.47
N VAL A 455 -7.06 19.34 17.06
CA VAL A 455 -7.19 19.69 15.64
C VAL A 455 -6.08 19.02 14.82
N ASN A 456 -4.87 18.87 15.36
CA ASN A 456 -3.78 18.18 14.66
C ASN A 456 -4.00 16.66 14.55
N ASP A 457 -4.59 16.02 15.57
CA ASP A 457 -4.91 14.58 15.52
C ASP A 457 -6.20 14.24 14.76
N GLY A 458 -7.02 15.26 14.45
CA GLY A 458 -8.24 15.12 13.66
C GLY A 458 -9.54 14.98 14.46
N SER A 459 -9.49 15.07 15.79
CA SER A 459 -10.67 15.05 16.67
C SER A 459 -11.25 16.43 17.01
N GLY A 460 -10.52 17.51 16.69
CA GLY A 460 -10.90 18.88 17.04
C GLY A 460 -12.07 19.44 16.21
N THR A 461 -12.92 20.24 16.84
CA THR A 461 -14.07 20.91 16.20
C THR A 461 -13.89 22.43 16.15
N LYS A 462 -14.63 23.08 15.26
CA LYS A 462 -14.64 24.55 15.16
C LYS A 462 -15.13 25.21 16.46
N ASP A 463 -15.99 24.54 17.22
CA ASP A 463 -16.46 25.00 18.53
C ASP A 463 -15.38 25.00 19.59
N LEU A 464 -14.48 24.01 19.55
CA LEU A 464 -13.33 23.99 20.43
C LEU A 464 -12.42 25.19 20.14
N ILE A 465 -12.16 25.49 18.87
CA ILE A 465 -11.39 26.67 18.45
C ILE A 465 -12.07 27.97 18.93
N ARG A 466 -13.38 28.14 18.67
CA ARG A 466 -14.15 29.32 19.10
C ARG A 466 -14.11 29.51 20.62
N ARG A 467 -14.24 28.43 21.39
CA ARG A 467 -14.16 28.47 22.86
C ARG A 467 -12.76 28.81 23.34
N GLY A 468 -11.72 28.22 22.75
CA GLY A 468 -10.34 28.52 23.10
C GLY A 468 -9.99 29.99 22.83
N LEU A 469 -10.40 30.51 21.67
CA LEU A 469 -10.18 31.90 21.29
C LEU A 469 -10.92 32.87 22.23
N THR A 470 -12.17 32.55 22.56
CA THR A 470 -12.99 33.34 23.50
C THR A 470 -12.38 33.33 24.89
N GLY A 471 -11.93 32.15 25.36
CA GLY A 471 -11.26 31.97 26.65
C GLY A 471 -9.99 32.78 26.77
N LEU A 472 -9.12 32.71 25.74
CA LEU A 472 -7.90 33.51 25.67
C LEU A 472 -8.22 35.01 25.70
N ARG A 473 -9.10 35.48 24.79
CA ARG A 473 -9.48 36.91 24.72
C ARG A 473 -10.05 37.45 26.03
N ALA A 474 -10.85 36.65 26.75
CA ALA A 474 -11.44 37.05 28.03
C ALA A 474 -10.46 36.99 29.21
N ALA A 475 -9.37 36.24 29.08
CA ALA A 475 -8.34 36.10 30.13
C ALA A 475 -7.14 37.03 29.93
N MET A 476 -7.04 37.68 28.76
CA MET A 476 -6.01 38.68 28.48
C MET A 476 -6.15 39.89 29.43
N PRO A 477 -5.02 40.52 29.83
CA PRO A 477 -5.07 41.81 30.52
C PRO A 477 -5.81 42.84 29.65
N ALA A 478 -6.63 43.69 30.28
CA ALA A 478 -7.17 44.85 29.57
C ALA A 478 -6.00 45.79 29.20
N ASN A 479 -5.94 46.20 27.94
CA ASN A 479 -5.00 47.24 27.49
C ASN A 479 -5.30 48.58 28.16
#